data_AF-X0YKV9-F1
#
_entry.id   AF-X0YKV9-F1
#
_cell.length_a   1.000
_cell.length_b   1.000
_cell.length_c   1.000
_cell.angle_alpha   90.00
_cell.angle_beta   90.00
_cell.angle_gamma   90.00
#
_symmetry.space_group_name_H-M   'P 1'
#
loop_
_entity.id
_entity.type
_entity.pdbx_description
1 polymer ?
#
loop_
_entity_poly.entity_id
_entity_poly.type
_entity_poly.pdbx_seq_one_letter_code
_entity_poly.pdbx_strand_id
1 'polypeptide(L)'
;MMDLPKLREAVKSGRFEWRKHILARLAERDISQDTIIGVIMKGEIIEDYPHNAPFPSCLILGYVEDKPYHVVVSFDETLEIAYIITAYEPS
;
A
#
# COMPACT_ATOMS: atom_id res chain seq x y z
N MET A 1 8.13 -11.28 7.67
CA MET A 1 7.18 -11.35 6.54
C MET A 1 5.96 -10.56 6.96
N MET A 2 5.43 -9.70 6.10
CA MET A 2 4.27 -8.85 6.40
C MET A 2 3.04 -9.69 6.76
N ASP A 3 2.32 -9.31 7.82
CA ASP A 3 1.01 -9.87 8.15
C ASP A 3 -0.09 -9.17 7.32
N LEU A 4 -0.30 -9.69 6.10
CA LEU A 4 -1.26 -9.13 5.15
C LEU A 4 -2.71 -9.10 5.68
N PRO A 5 -3.21 -10.14 6.38
CA PRO A 5 -4.52 -10.07 7.05
C PRO A 5 -4.65 -8.89 8.02
N LYS A 6 -3.67 -8.67 8.91
CA LYS A 6 -3.71 -7.52 9.84
C LYS A 6 -3.61 -6.18 9.11
N LEU A 7 -2.74 -6.09 8.11
CA LEU A 7 -2.60 -4.89 7.28
C LEU A 7 -3.95 -4.52 6.62
N ARG A 8 -4.64 -5.50 6.03
CA ARG A 8 -5.94 -5.29 5.40
C ARG A 8 -7.01 -4.89 6.40
N GLU A 9 -7.01 -5.47 7.60
CA GLU A 9 -7.95 -5.10 8.65
C GLU A 9 -7.73 -3.66 9.13
N ALA A 10 -6.47 -3.23 9.27
CA ALA A 10 -6.14 -1.84 9.58
C ALA A 10 -6.66 -0.89 8.49
N VAL A 11 -6.40 -1.17 7.21
CA VAL A 11 -6.87 -0.35 6.08
C VAL A 11 -8.40 -0.31 6.03
N LYS A 12 -9.06 -1.46 6.17
CA LYS A 12 -10.52 -1.57 6.20
C LYS A 12 -11.15 -0.77 7.36
N SER A 13 -10.49 -0.74 8.50
CA SER A 13 -10.90 0.03 9.68
C SER A 13 -10.55 1.51 9.61
N GLY A 14 -10.01 1.99 8.48
CA GLY A 14 -9.60 3.39 8.32
C GLY A 14 -8.31 3.77 9.07
N ARG A 15 -7.57 2.78 9.59
CA ARG A 15 -6.31 2.98 10.32
C ARG A 15 -5.13 2.99 9.36
N PHE A 16 -5.08 4.02 8.51
CA PHE A 16 -3.99 4.21 7.58
C PHE A 16 -3.70 5.68 7.31
N GLU A 17 -2.47 5.96 6.91
CA GLU A 17 -2.01 7.30 6.55
C GLU A 17 -1.33 7.30 5.18
N TRP A 18 -1.59 8.37 4.43
CA TRP A 18 -0.86 8.67 3.20
C TRP A 18 0.42 9.42 3.55
N ARG A 19 1.58 8.93 3.10
CA ARG A 19 2.82 9.71 3.24
C ARG A 19 2.76 11.00 2.40
N LYS A 20 3.44 12.05 2.84
CA LYS A 20 3.34 13.40 2.24
C LYS A 20 3.48 13.43 0.71
N HIS A 21 4.35 12.59 0.15
CA HIS A 21 4.65 12.61 -1.28
C HIS A 21 3.70 11.78 -2.15
N ILE A 22 2.94 10.84 -1.59
CA ILE A 22 2.11 9.95 -2.43
C ILE A 22 0.91 10.68 -3.02
N LEU A 23 0.26 11.59 -2.29
CA LEU A 23 -0.91 12.31 -2.81
C LEU A 23 -0.59 13.14 -4.06
N ALA A 24 0.57 13.81 -4.08
CA ALA A 24 1.04 14.53 -5.26
C ALA A 24 1.29 13.59 -6.44
N ARG A 25 1.96 12.45 -6.21
CA ARG A 25 2.24 11.44 -7.25
C ARG A 25 0.98 10.80 -7.82
N LEU A 26 -0.03 10.56 -6.98
CA LEU A 26 -1.32 10.04 -7.41
C LEU A 26 -2.02 11.02 -8.34
N ALA A 27 -2.03 12.30 -7.98
CA ALA A 27 -2.60 13.36 -8.81
C ALA A 27 -1.85 13.52 -10.14
N GLU A 28 -0.51 13.48 -10.13
CA GLU A 28 0.32 13.54 -11.35
C GLU A 28 0.07 12.38 -12.32
N ARG A 29 -0.44 11.24 -11.83
CA ARG A 29 -0.59 10.00 -12.59
C ARG A 29 -2.05 9.62 -12.85
N ASP A 30 -2.99 10.46 -12.44
CA ASP A 30 -4.43 10.19 -12.51
C ASP A 30 -4.83 8.85 -11.84
N ILE A 31 -4.22 8.56 -10.69
CA ILE A 31 -4.50 7.35 -9.90
C ILE A 31 -5.35 7.74 -8.69
N SER A 32 -6.57 7.18 -8.61
CA SER A 32 -7.45 7.45 -7.48
C SER A 32 -6.97 6.77 -6.19
N GLN A 33 -7.32 7.32 -5.03
CA GLN A 33 -7.06 6.66 -3.75
C GLN A 33 -7.78 5.31 -3.65
N ASP A 34 -9.01 5.22 -4.18
CA ASP A 34 -9.80 3.99 -4.19
C ASP A 34 -9.13 2.88 -5.00
N THR A 35 -8.45 3.22 -6.09
CA THR A 35 -7.61 2.28 -6.86
C THR A 35 -6.55 1.66 -5.95
N ILE A 36 -5.81 2.50 -5.20
CA ILE A 36 -4.75 2.04 -4.30
C ILE A 36 -5.29 1.19 -3.16
N ILE A 37 -6.40 1.60 -2.56
CA ILE A 37 -7.07 0.79 -1.53
C ILE A 37 -7.51 -0.55 -2.11
N GLY A 38 -8.09 -0.57 -3.31
CA GLY A 38 -8.47 -1.79 -4.02
C GLY A 38 -7.28 -2.74 -4.22
N VAL A 39 -6.12 -2.20 -4.60
CA VAL A 39 -4.87 -2.97 -4.75
C VAL A 39 -4.43 -3.57 -3.42
N ILE A 40 -4.44 -2.82 -2.32
CA ILE A 40 -4.08 -3.36 -0.99
C ILE A 40 -5.05 -4.48 -0.56
N MET A 41 -6.34 -4.30 -0.83
CA MET A 41 -7.38 -5.24 -0.42
C MET A 41 -7.41 -6.54 -1.23
N LYS A 42 -7.04 -6.50 -2.52
CA LYS A 42 -7.19 -7.65 -3.43
C LYS A 42 -5.87 -8.17 -4.02
N GLY A 43 -4.80 -7.38 -3.95
CA GLY A 43 -3.51 -7.70 -4.53
C GLY A 43 -2.69 -8.71 -3.72
N GLU A 44 -1.51 -9.02 -4.23
CA GLU A 44 -0.59 -9.99 -3.66
C GLU A 44 0.73 -9.32 -3.30
N ILE A 45 1.34 -9.74 -2.20
CA ILE A 45 2.69 -9.29 -1.85
C ILE A 45 3.66 -10.00 -2.80
N ILE A 46 4.43 -9.20 -3.54
CA ILE A 46 5.47 -9.69 -4.45
C ILE A 46 6.88 -9.46 -3.91
N GLU A 47 7.05 -8.52 -2.98
CA GLU A 47 8.30 -8.29 -2.26
C GLU A 47 8.05 -7.90 -0.80
N ASP A 48 8.89 -8.41 0.10
CA ASP A 48 8.89 -8.07 1.53
C ASP A 48 10.18 -7.33 1.89
N TYR A 49 10.06 -6.26 2.68
CA TYR A 49 11.16 -5.47 3.19
C TYR A 49 11.10 -5.41 4.72
N PRO A 50 11.43 -6.51 5.42
CA PRO A 50 11.29 -6.61 6.88
C PRO A 50 12.25 -5.70 7.66
N HIS A 51 13.30 -5.19 7.00
CA HIS A 51 14.33 -4.35 7.60
C HIS A 51 14.16 -2.87 7.30
N ASN A 52 13.08 -2.47 6.62
CA ASN A 52 12.80 -1.06 6.38
C ASN A 52 12.53 -0.33 7.70
N ALA A 53 12.96 0.93 7.76
CA ALA A 53 12.74 1.83 8.88
C ALA A 53 11.74 2.93 8.47
N PRO A 54 10.84 3.38 9.37
CA PRO A 54 10.70 2.97 10.78
C PRO A 54 9.98 1.64 10.99
N PHE A 55 9.27 1.13 9.99
CA PHE A 55 8.48 -0.10 10.07
C PHE A 55 8.73 -0.99 8.85
N PRO A 56 8.61 -2.32 8.99
CA PRO A 56 8.58 -3.25 7.86
C PRO A 56 7.63 -2.76 6.77
N SER A 57 8.04 -2.93 5.52
CA SER A 57 7.21 -2.64 4.35
C SER A 57 7.09 -3.84 3.43
N CYS A 58 6.11 -3.79 2.52
CA CYS A 58 5.95 -4.74 1.44
C CYS A 58 5.55 -4.03 0.14
N LEU A 59 5.80 -4.68 -0.99
CA LEU A 59 5.32 -4.30 -2.31
C LEU A 59 4.13 -5.19 -2.67
N ILE A 60 2.97 -4.58 -2.89
CA ILE A 60 1.74 -5.26 -3.29
C ILE A 60 1.51 -4.99 -4.78
N LEU A 61 1.32 -6.05 -5.57
CA LEU A 61 0.83 -6.01 -6.94
C LEU A 61 -0.67 -6.29 -6.95
N GLY A 62 -1.44 -5.44 -7.62
CA GLY A 62 -2.85 -5.70 -7.89
C GLY A 62 -3.29 -5.15 -9.24
N TYR A 63 -4.45 -5.58 -9.69
CA TYR A 63 -5.02 -5.16 -10.97
C TYR A 63 -6.33 -4.43 -10.74
N VAL A 64 -6.50 -3.28 -11.38
CA VAL A 64 -7.75 -2.52 -11.41
C VAL A 64 -8.04 -2.17 -12.86
N GLU A 65 -9.20 -2.60 -13.37
CA GLU A 65 -9.56 -2.43 -14.79
C GLU A 65 -8.46 -2.92 -15.75
N ASP A 66 -7.93 -4.13 -15.49
CA ASP A 66 -6.83 -4.77 -16.23
C ASP A 66 -5.48 -4.02 -16.21
N LYS A 67 -5.38 -2.90 -15.49
CA LYS A 67 -4.12 -2.18 -15.30
C LYS A 67 -3.39 -2.66 -14.04
N PRO A 68 -2.09 -2.98 -14.13
CA PRO A 68 -1.30 -3.36 -12.97
C PRO A 68 -0.95 -2.14 -12.12
N TYR A 69 -0.92 -2.32 -10.82
CA TYR A 69 -0.48 -1.30 -9.88
C TYR A 69 0.41 -1.91 -8.81
N HIS A 70 1.52 -1.23 -8.56
CA HIS A 70 2.43 -1.48 -7.47
C HIS A 70 2.16 -0.49 -6.35
N VAL A 71 1.99 -0.99 -5.13
CA VAL A 71 1.80 -0.18 -3.93
C VAL A 71 2.79 -0.61 -2.87
N VAL A 72 3.60 0.34 -2.39
CA VAL A 72 4.49 0.11 -1.25
C VAL A 72 3.78 0.57 0.01
N VAL A 73 3.63 -0.34 0.97
CA VAL A 73 2.95 -0.09 2.25
C VAL A 73 3.83 -0.55 3.41
N SER A 74 3.98 0.30 4.41
CA SER A 74 4.53 -0.08 5.73
C SER A 74 3.40 -0.37 6.70
N PHE A 75 3.66 -1.22 7.69
CA PHE A 75 2.69 -1.52 8.73
C PHE A 75 3.33 -1.47 10.12
N ASP A 76 2.80 -0.62 11.00
CA ASP A 76 3.10 -0.64 12.42
C ASP A 76 2.16 -1.64 13.10
N GLU A 77 2.67 -2.83 13.43
CA GLU A 77 1.90 -3.87 14.12
C GLU A 77 1.52 -3.49 15.56
N THR A 78 2.24 -2.55 16.20
CA THR A 78 1.96 -2.15 17.58
C THR A 78 0.78 -1.20 17.64
N LEU A 79 0.74 -0.22 16.74
CA LEU A 79 -0.37 0.74 16.64
C LEU A 79 -1.49 0.27 15.70
N GLU A 80 -1.24 -0.79 14.94
CA GLU A 80 -2.10 -1.32 13.88
C GLU A 80 -2.45 -0.23 12.84
N ILE A 81 -1.44 0.53 12.41
CA ILE A 81 -1.55 1.62 11.43
C ILE A 81 -0.75 1.27 10.17
N ALA A 82 -1.40 1.37 9.02
CA ALA A 82 -0.75 1.24 7.72
C ALA A 82 -0.24 2.61 7.21
N TYR A 83 0.91 2.62 6.57
CA TYR A 83 1.46 3.81 5.93
C TYR A 83 1.64 3.55 4.44
N ILE A 84 0.84 4.22 3.60
CA ILE A 84 0.92 4.09 2.16
C ILE A 84 2.03 5.03 1.67
N ILE A 85 3.13 4.44 1.19
CA ILE A 85 4.39 5.14 0.92
C ILE A 85 4.42 5.67 -0.51
N THR A 86 4.16 4.81 -1.49
CA THR A 86 4.11 5.19 -2.91
C THR A 86 3.23 4.19 -3.67
N ALA A 87 2.69 4.64 -4.81
CA ALA A 87 2.03 3.77 -5.76
C ALA A 87 2.34 4.17 -7.20
N TYR A 88 2.37 3.21 -8.11
CA TYR A 88 2.70 3.41 -9.52
C TYR A 88 2.20 2.26 -10.39
N GLU A 89 1.95 2.53 -11.67
CA GLU A 89 1.80 1.49 -12.69
C GLU A 89 3.20 1.00 -13.10
N PRO A 90 3.50 -0.31 -13.02
CA PRO A 90 4.78 -0.84 -13.47
C PRO A 90 4.93 -0.71 -14.99
N SER A 91 6.16 -0.45 -15.43
CA SER A 91 6.57 -0.35 -16.84
C SER A 91 6.86 -1.70 -17.47
#